data_AF-A0A0G1VRH3-F1
#
_entry.id   AF-A0A0G1VRH3-F1
#
_cell.length_a   1.000
_cell.length_b   1.000
_cell.length_c   1.000
_cell.angle_alpha   90.00
_cell.angle_beta   90.00
_cell.angle_gamma   90.00
#
_symmetry.space_group_name_H-M   'P 1'
#
loop_
_entity.id
_entity.type
_entity.pdbx_description
1 polymer ?
#
loop_
_entity_poly.entity_id
_entity_poly.type
_entity_poly.pdbx_seq_one_letter_code
_entity_poly.pdbx_strand_id
1 'polypeptide(L)'
;MKFPGIGTRQAKRFVYFLLAQDTRFVETFAHELSELKKNIGQCASCFRYYERRGTQTQCDACTSDADSSILLVVEKDTDMDTVRRSGSYAGRYFVLGGTIPVLENDPASKIRIRELVARIGQGTSEGLTEVVLALSANKNALKNRG
;
A
#
# COMPACT_ATOMS: atom_id res chain seq x y z
N MET A 1 -16.30 -15.61 3.20
CA MET A 1 -15.17 -14.65 2.99
C MET A 1 -15.45 -13.41 3.81
N LYS A 2 -14.46 -12.89 4.55
CA LYS A 2 -14.60 -11.65 5.33
C LYS A 2 -13.73 -10.58 4.66
N PHE A 3 -14.36 -9.70 3.87
CA PHE A 3 -13.69 -8.51 3.37
C PHE A 3 -13.78 -7.39 4.41
N PRO A 4 -12.70 -6.64 4.68
CA PRO A 4 -12.76 -5.50 5.57
C PRO A 4 -13.71 -4.42 5.01
N GLY A 5 -14.54 -3.83 5.87
CA GLY A 5 -15.48 -2.76 5.49
C GLY A 5 -16.72 -3.21 4.71
N ILE A 6 -16.87 -4.51 4.39
CA ILE A 6 -18.06 -5.04 3.69
C ILE A 6 -18.96 -5.75 4.70
N GLY A 7 -20.07 -5.10 5.06
CA GLY A 7 -21.14 -5.68 5.86
C GLY A 7 -22.08 -6.58 5.07
N THR A 8 -22.98 -7.28 5.77
CA THR A 8 -23.94 -8.23 5.18
C THR A 8 -24.81 -7.61 4.08
N ARG A 9 -25.25 -6.36 4.25
CA ARG A 9 -26.04 -5.63 3.23
C ARG A 9 -25.27 -5.46 1.93
N GLN A 10 -24.01 -5.02 2.01
CA GLN A 10 -23.17 -4.82 0.82
C GLN A 10 -22.77 -6.17 0.20
N ALA A 11 -22.46 -7.18 1.02
CA ALA A 11 -22.18 -8.53 0.53
C ALA A 11 -23.35 -9.12 -0.27
N LYS A 12 -24.59 -8.99 0.21
CA LYS A 12 -25.79 -9.42 -0.53
C LYS A 12 -25.89 -8.72 -1.89
N ARG A 13 -25.62 -7.42 -1.97
CA ARG A 13 -25.65 -6.67 -3.25
C ARG A 13 -24.65 -7.24 -4.26
N PHE A 14 -23.45 -7.60 -3.83
CA PHE A 14 -22.46 -8.23 -4.72
C PHE A 14 -22.91 -9.61 -5.20
N VAL A 15 -23.48 -10.43 -4.32
CA VAL A 15 -23.99 -11.76 -4.69
C VAL A 15 -25.10 -11.64 -5.72
N TYR A 16 -26.11 -10.79 -5.49
CA TYR A 16 -27.20 -10.62 -6.46
C TYR A 16 -26.73 -10.01 -7.77
N PHE A 17 -25.74 -9.10 -7.73
CA PHE A 17 -25.11 -8.60 -8.95
C PHE A 17 -24.49 -9.74 -9.77
N LEU A 18 -23.69 -10.61 -9.15
CA LEU A 18 -23.04 -11.75 -9.80
C LEU A 18 -24.04 -12.78 -10.34
N LEU A 19 -25.14 -13.04 -9.62
CA LEU A 19 -26.21 -13.93 -10.08
C LEU A 19 -26.93 -13.43 -11.34
N ALA A 20 -26.92 -12.11 -11.58
CA ALA A 20 -27.52 -11.50 -12.74
C ALA A 20 -26.56 -11.38 -13.94
N GLN A 21 -25.27 -11.69 -13.77
CA GLN A 21 -24.29 -11.68 -14.86
C GLN A 21 -24.30 -12.99 -15.64
N ASP A 22 -23.80 -12.95 -16.88
CA ASP A 22 -23.58 -14.16 -17.66
C ASP A 22 -22.44 -15.03 -17.09
N THR A 23 -22.41 -16.29 -17.50
CA THR A 23 -21.40 -17.26 -17.06
C THR A 23 -19.98 -16.81 -17.36
N ARG A 24 -19.75 -16.18 -18.52
CA ARG A 24 -18.42 -15.74 -18.95
C ARG A 24 -17.87 -14.65 -18.04
N PHE A 25 -18.70 -13.71 -17.63
CA PHE A 25 -18.31 -12.66 -16.68
C PHE A 25 -17.89 -13.27 -15.34
N VAL A 26 -18.69 -14.19 -14.81
CA VAL A 26 -18.41 -14.82 -13.51
C VAL A 26 -17.13 -15.65 -13.55
N GLU A 27 -16.90 -16.40 -14.63
CA GLU A 27 -15.67 -17.16 -14.85
C GLU A 27 -14.44 -16.24 -14.97
N THR A 28 -14.57 -15.14 -15.73
CA THR A 28 -13.49 -14.15 -15.89
C THR A 28 -13.15 -13.50 -14.55
N PHE A 29 -14.16 -13.07 -13.79
CA PHE A 29 -13.97 -12.47 -12.46
C PHE A 29 -13.31 -13.44 -11.47
N ALA A 30 -13.72 -14.71 -11.46
CA ALA A 30 -13.11 -15.74 -10.62
C ALA A 30 -11.65 -16.00 -11.02
N HIS A 31 -11.36 -16.04 -12.32
CA HIS A 31 -10.01 -16.19 -12.84
C HIS A 31 -9.11 -15.02 -12.45
N GLU A 32 -9.54 -13.77 -12.68
CA GLU A 32 -8.80 -12.56 -12.30
C GLU A 32 -8.48 -12.52 -10.80
N LEU A 33 -9.46 -12.88 -9.96
CA LEU A 33 -9.25 -12.95 -8.51
C LEU A 33 -8.24 -14.04 -8.12
N SER A 34 -8.23 -15.18 -8.83
CA SER A 34 -7.28 -16.28 -8.60
C SER A 34 -5.85 -15.93 -9.03
N GLU A 35 -5.71 -15.09 -10.06
CA GLU A 35 -4.43 -14.63 -10.60
C GLU A 35 -3.84 -13.44 -9.83
N LEU A 36 -4.67 -12.66 -9.11
CA LEU A 36 -4.25 -11.44 -8.42
C LEU A 36 -2.99 -11.64 -7.56
N LYS A 37 -2.93 -12.69 -6.73
CA LYS A 37 -1.77 -12.95 -5.86
C LYS A 37 -0.53 -13.47 -6.61
N LYS A 38 -0.70 -14.02 -7.81
CA LYS A 38 0.41 -14.54 -8.64
C LYS A 38 1.13 -13.43 -9.39
N ASN A 39 0.35 -12.43 -9.82
CA ASN A 39 0.83 -11.34 -10.66
C ASN A 39 1.21 -10.08 -9.87
N ILE A 40 0.82 -9.97 -8.60
CA ILE A 40 1.21 -8.84 -7.74
C ILE A 40 2.50 -9.16 -6.98
N GLY A 41 3.52 -8.32 -7.17
CA GLY A 41 4.72 -8.27 -6.36
C GLY A 41 4.67 -7.15 -5.33
N GLN A 42 5.56 -7.20 -4.34
CA GLN A 42 5.84 -6.08 -3.44
C GLN A 42 7.20 -5.50 -3.77
N CYS A 43 7.26 -4.19 -3.97
CA CYS A 43 8.50 -3.50 -4.33
C CYS A 43 9.53 -3.64 -3.21
N ALA A 44 10.74 -4.09 -3.55
CA ALA A 44 11.83 -4.27 -2.59
C ALA A 44 12.35 -2.95 -1.98
N SER A 45 12.07 -1.80 -2.62
CA SER A 45 12.56 -0.49 -2.16
C SER A 45 11.51 0.30 -1.37
N CYS A 46 10.29 0.44 -1.92
CA CYS A 46 9.24 1.28 -1.34
C CYS A 46 8.07 0.51 -0.71
N PHE A 47 8.07 -0.82 -0.81
CA PHE A 47 7.03 -1.70 -0.26
C PHE A 47 5.61 -1.52 -0.82
N ARG A 48 5.40 -0.73 -1.88
CA ARG A 48 4.12 -0.75 -2.61
C ARG A 48 3.90 -2.08 -3.31
N TYR A 49 2.64 -2.47 -3.45
CA TYR A 49 2.22 -3.51 -4.38
C TYR A 49 2.20 -2.98 -5.81
N TYR A 50 2.62 -3.83 -6.75
CA TYR A 50 2.64 -3.53 -8.18
C TYR A 50 2.47 -4.81 -8.99
N GLU A 51 2.02 -4.66 -10.24
CA GLU A 51 1.98 -5.75 -11.19
C GLU A 51 3.40 -6.15 -11.59
N ARG A 52 3.82 -7.36 -11.21
CA ARG A 52 5.16 -7.87 -11.47
C ARG A 52 5.28 -8.26 -12.93
N ARG A 53 6.27 -7.70 -13.63
CA ARG A 53 6.60 -8.04 -15.02
C ARG A 53 7.96 -8.73 -15.07
N GLY A 54 7.97 -9.99 -15.50
CA GLY A 54 9.19 -10.80 -15.54
C GLY A 54 9.86 -10.95 -14.17
N THR A 55 11.15 -10.66 -14.10
CA THR A 55 12.00 -10.78 -12.90
C THR A 55 12.17 -9.45 -12.14
N GLN A 56 11.39 -8.42 -12.48
CA GLN A 56 11.49 -7.11 -11.83
C GLN A 56 11.16 -7.23 -10.33
N THR A 57 11.96 -6.54 -9.49
CA THR A 57 11.79 -6.49 -8.03
C THR A 57 11.38 -5.10 -7.53
N GLN A 58 11.44 -4.09 -8.39
CA GLN A 58 11.10 -2.70 -8.09
C GLN A 58 9.91 -2.23 -8.92
N CYS A 59 9.06 -1.36 -8.38
CA CYS A 59 7.96 -0.78 -9.13
C CYS A 59 8.42 0.38 -10.03
N ASP A 60 7.57 0.78 -10.97
CA ASP A 60 7.83 1.89 -11.91
C ASP A 60 8.10 3.24 -11.22
N ALA A 61 7.62 3.41 -9.99
CA ALA A 61 7.89 4.63 -9.20
C ALA A 61 9.32 4.69 -8.66
N CYS A 62 9.96 3.53 -8.49
CA CYS A 62 11.33 3.45 -7.98
C CYS A 62 12.36 3.38 -9.12
N THR A 63 11.95 2.96 -10.31
CA THR A 63 12.82 2.91 -11.50
C THR A 63 12.80 4.20 -12.32
N SER A 64 11.80 5.06 -12.12
CA SER A 64 11.79 6.41 -12.69
C SER A 64 12.90 7.28 -12.09
N ASP A 65 13.26 8.35 -12.81
CA ASP A 65 14.24 9.36 -12.38
C ASP A 65 13.66 10.25 -11.27
N ALA A 66 13.51 9.66 -10.07
CA ALA A 66 12.98 10.30 -8.89
C ALA A 66 14.13 10.89 -8.05
N ASP A 67 13.91 12.08 -7.51
CA ASP A 67 14.85 12.77 -6.64
C ASP A 67 15.17 11.91 -5.41
N SER A 68 16.44 11.50 -5.29
CA SER A 68 16.92 10.68 -4.18
C SER A 68 17.14 11.46 -2.89
N SER A 69 17.13 12.80 -2.94
CA SER A 69 17.38 13.68 -1.80
C SER A 69 16.19 13.77 -0.83
N ILE A 70 15.00 13.35 -1.27
CA ILE A 70 13.77 13.41 -0.47
C ILE A 70 12.99 12.07 -0.50
N LEU A 71 12.54 11.64 0.68
CA LEU A 71 11.75 10.43 0.87
C LEU A 71 10.41 10.75 1.54
N LEU A 72 9.31 10.42 0.87
CA LEU A 72 7.95 10.57 1.39
C LEU A 72 7.46 9.25 1.97
N VAL A 73 7.19 9.24 3.26
CA VAL A 73 6.66 8.09 3.99
C VAL A 73 5.14 8.21 4.08
N VAL A 74 4.43 7.17 3.63
CA VAL A 74 2.96 7.08 3.63
C VAL A 74 2.48 5.79 4.32
N GLU A 75 1.22 5.74 4.72
CA GLU A 75 0.65 4.59 5.42
C GLU A 75 0.36 3.41 4.47
N LYS A 76 -0.26 3.71 3.33
CA LYS A 76 -0.79 2.72 2.37
C LYS A 76 -0.57 3.15 0.92
N ASP A 77 -0.64 2.19 0.02
CA ASP A 77 -0.47 2.37 -1.43
C ASP A 77 -1.39 3.45 -2.02
N THR A 78 -2.63 3.58 -1.51
CA THR A 78 -3.58 4.57 -2.01
C THR A 78 -3.21 6.01 -1.66
N ASP A 79 -2.45 6.22 -0.58
CA ASP A 79 -1.92 7.56 -0.24
C ASP A 79 -0.79 7.93 -1.21
N MET A 80 0.08 6.96 -1.52
CA MET A 80 1.11 7.13 -2.56
C MET A 80 0.48 7.48 -3.91
N ASP A 81 -0.58 6.77 -4.31
CA ASP A 81 -1.29 7.05 -5.57
C ASP A 81 -1.90 8.45 -5.59
N THR A 82 -2.43 8.91 -4.46
CA THR A 82 -3.00 10.26 -4.34
C THR A 82 -1.94 11.32 -4.57
N VAL A 83 -0.79 11.20 -3.91
CA VAL A 83 0.33 12.14 -4.08
C VAL A 83 0.88 12.08 -5.50
N ARG A 84 1.10 10.87 -6.04
CA ARG A 84 1.64 10.70 -7.40
C ARG A 84 0.74 11.31 -8.47
N ARG A 85 -0.59 11.18 -8.33
CA ARG A 85 -1.56 11.78 -9.27
C ARG A 85 -1.55 13.31 -9.26
N SER A 86 -1.10 13.94 -8.18
CA SER A 86 -0.99 15.40 -8.13
C SER A 86 0.11 15.96 -9.05
N GLY A 87 1.13 15.15 -9.37
CA GLY A 87 2.30 15.58 -10.14
C GLY A 87 3.24 16.53 -9.39
N SER A 88 2.91 16.91 -8.15
CA SER A 88 3.66 17.92 -7.38
C SER A 88 4.84 17.37 -6.58
N TYR A 89 5.08 16.05 -6.63
CA TYR A 89 6.13 15.40 -5.85
C TYR A 89 7.03 14.54 -6.76
N ALA A 90 8.33 14.84 -6.74
CA ALA A 90 9.33 14.20 -7.60
C ALA A 90 10.25 13.22 -6.85
N GLY A 91 10.11 13.10 -5.53
CA GLY A 91 11.01 12.27 -4.71
C GLY A 91 10.66 10.79 -4.67
N ARG A 92 11.41 10.06 -3.84
CA ARG A 92 11.16 8.64 -3.57
C ARG A 92 10.03 8.47 -2.55
N TYR A 93 9.43 7.28 -2.53
CA TYR A 93 8.34 6.93 -1.62
C TYR A 93 8.71 5.76 -0.71
N PHE A 94 8.03 5.64 0.42
CA PHE A 94 8.04 4.45 1.28
C PHE A 94 6.66 4.19 1.86
N VAL A 95 6.17 2.95 1.74
CA VAL A 95 4.87 2.52 2.29
C VAL A 95 5.06 1.76 3.60
N LEU A 96 4.60 2.33 4.71
CA LEU A 96 4.67 1.72 6.05
C LEU A 96 3.83 0.45 6.19
N GLY A 97 2.71 0.36 5.46
CA GLY A 97 1.81 -0.80 5.48
C GLY A 97 0.76 -0.77 6.59
N GLY A 98 0.57 0.36 7.26
CA GLY A 98 -0.44 0.51 8.31
C GLY A 98 -0.16 1.68 9.25
N THR A 99 -0.88 1.68 10.36
CA THR A 99 -0.77 2.65 11.46
C THR A 99 -0.49 1.93 12.77
N ILE A 100 0.18 2.60 13.70
CA ILE A 100 0.43 2.07 15.05
C ILE A 100 -0.73 2.48 15.97
N PRO A 101 -1.48 1.53 16.58
CA PRO A 101 -2.40 1.86 17.65
C PRO A 101 -1.66 2.46 18.85
N VAL A 102 -2.25 3.43 19.54
CA VAL A 102 -1.58 4.14 20.65
C VAL A 102 -1.18 3.22 21.81
N LEU A 103 -1.91 2.13 22.02
CA LEU A 103 -1.63 1.14 23.07
C LEU A 103 -0.79 -0.04 22.56
N GLU A 104 -0.21 0.07 21.36
CA GLU A 104 0.59 -1.01 20.79
C GLU A 104 1.97 -1.07 21.44
N ASN A 105 2.28 -2.23 22.02
CA ASN A 105 3.56 -2.46 22.70
C ASN A 105 4.65 -2.95 21.74
N ASP A 106 4.27 -3.45 20.55
CA ASP A 106 5.22 -3.82 19.49
C ASP A 106 4.85 -3.17 18.14
N PRO A 107 5.27 -1.91 17.92
CA PRO A 107 5.03 -1.20 16.65
C PRO A 107 5.61 -1.90 15.42
N ALA A 108 6.72 -2.64 15.58
CA ALA A 108 7.39 -3.33 14.47
C ALA A 108 6.57 -4.52 13.95
N SER A 109 5.64 -5.04 14.75
CA SER A 109 4.67 -6.04 14.29
C SER A 109 3.55 -5.47 13.40
N LYS A 110 3.34 -4.14 13.44
CA LYS A 110 2.22 -3.47 12.75
C LYS A 110 2.62 -2.74 11.49
N ILE A 111 3.83 -2.20 11.46
CA ILE A 111 4.34 -1.41 10.36
C ILE A 111 5.79 -1.76 10.03
N ARG A 112 6.22 -1.38 8.84
CA ARG A 112 7.56 -1.61 8.30
C ARG A 112 8.60 -0.62 8.83
N ILE A 113 8.65 -0.45 10.15
CA ILE A 113 9.53 0.56 10.78
C ILE A 113 11.02 0.17 10.66
N ARG A 114 11.34 -1.13 10.74
CA ARG A 114 12.72 -1.62 10.62
C ARG A 114 13.25 -1.40 9.22
N GLU A 115 12.42 -1.68 8.22
CA GLU A 115 12.72 -1.48 6.81
C GLU A 115 12.82 0.01 6.47
N LEU A 116 11.99 0.87 7.07
CA LEU A 116 12.11 2.32 6.92
C LEU A 116 13.45 2.83 7.45
N VAL A 117 13.85 2.43 8.66
CA VAL A 117 15.13 2.82 9.26
C VAL A 117 16.30 2.36 8.39
N ALA A 118 16.26 1.11 7.91
CA ALA A 118 17.28 0.60 6.99
C ALA A 118 17.32 1.41 5.68
N ARG A 119 16.15 1.75 5.12
CA ARG A 119 16.04 2.53 3.89
C ARG A 119 16.57 3.95 4.05
N ILE A 120 16.32 4.59 5.19
CA ILE A 120 16.85 5.92 5.51
C ILE A 120 18.38 5.83 5.64
N GLY A 121 18.90 4.85 6.38
CA GLY A 121 20.35 4.69 6.54
C GLY A 121 21.08 4.46 5.21
N GLN A 122 20.53 3.63 4.33
CA GLN A 122 21.04 3.48 2.95
C GLN A 122 20.92 4.78 2.16
N GLY A 123 19.76 5.45 2.26
CA GLY A 123 19.48 6.69 1.57
C GLY A 123 20.44 7.81 1.94
N THR A 124 20.84 7.95 3.21
CA THR A 124 21.77 9.00 3.65
C THR A 124 23.11 8.90 2.90
N SER A 125 23.60 7.69 2.67
CA SER A 125 24.81 7.44 1.86
C SER A 125 24.61 7.74 0.36
N GLU A 126 23.36 7.76 -0.11
CA GLU A 126 22.94 8.07 -1.50
C GLU A 126 22.49 9.54 -1.67
N GLY A 127 22.70 10.40 -0.68
CA GLY A 127 22.34 11.82 -0.74
C GLY A 127 20.91 12.16 -0.28
N LEU A 128 20.22 11.25 0.42
CA LEU A 128 18.97 11.56 1.12
C LEU A 128 19.22 12.60 2.22
N THR A 129 18.54 13.74 2.12
CA THR A 129 18.66 14.85 3.07
C THR A 129 17.35 15.15 3.80
N GLU A 130 16.21 14.74 3.23
CA GLU A 130 14.89 15.02 3.80
C GLU A 130 14.01 13.76 3.86
N VAL A 131 13.30 13.61 4.96
CA VAL A 131 12.25 12.60 5.13
C VAL A 131 10.95 13.30 5.51
N VAL A 132 9.95 13.19 4.65
CA VAL A 132 8.62 13.77 4.85
C VAL A 132 7.67 12.69 5.34
N LEU A 133 7.02 12.92 6.49
CA LEU A 133 6.03 12.00 7.04
C LEU A 133 4.62 12.45 6.65
N ALA A 134 4.06 11.86 5.60
CA ALA A 134 2.69 12.10 5.15
C ALA A 134 1.74 11.04 5.73
N LEU A 135 1.61 11.04 7.05
CA LEU A 135 0.75 10.12 7.80
C LEU A 135 -0.57 10.82 8.17
N SER A 136 -1.61 10.03 8.39
CA SER A 136 -2.92 10.54 8.77
C SER A 136 -2.85 11.23 10.13
N ALA A 137 -3.47 12.40 10.24
CA ALA A 137 -3.63 13.12 11.51
C ALA A 137 -4.69 12.46 12.44
N ASN A 138 -5.27 11.32 12.04
CA ASN A 138 -6.32 10.68 12.81
C ASN A 138 -5.77 10.07 14.11
N LYS A 139 -6.30 10.58 15.23
CA LYS A 139 -6.14 9.97 16.56
C LYS A 139 -6.92 8.65 16.60
N ASN A 140 -6.33 7.55 16.14
CA ASN A 140 -6.92 6.21 16.33
C ASN A 140 -6.79 5.68 17.78
N ALA A 141 -6.37 6.52 18.74
CA ALA A 141 -6.63 6.29 20.16
C ALA A 141 -8.07 6.68 20.48
N LEU A 142 -8.82 5.80 21.15
CA LEU A 142 -10.13 6.03 21.78
C LEU A 142 -11.41 5.69 20.98
N LYS A 143 -11.38 4.76 20.03
CA LYS A 143 -12.61 4.06 19.62
C LYS A 143 -12.49 2.56 19.79
N ASN A 144 -12.72 2.10 21.03
CA ASN A 144 -13.32 0.80 21.33
C ASN A 144 -13.66 0.72 22.84
N ARG A 145 -14.80 1.31 23.22
CA ARG A 145 -15.65 0.83 24.32
C ARG A 145 -17.11 1.13 23.94
N GLY A 146 -17.79 0.10 23.47
CA GLY A 146 -19.22 0.01 23.22
C GLY A 146 -19.57 -1.46 23.22
#